data_AF-A0A395HJM4-F1
#
_entry.id   AF-A0A395HJM4-F1
#
_cell.length_a   1.000
_cell.length_b   1.000
_cell.length_c   1.000
_cell.angle_alpha   90.00
_cell.angle_beta   90.00
_cell.angle_gamma   90.00
#
_symmetry.space_group_name_H-M   'P 1'
#
loop_
_entity.id
_entity.type
_entity.pdbx_description
1 polymer ?
#
loop_
_entity_poly.entity_id
_entity_poly.type
_entity_poly.pdbx_seq_one_letter_code
_entity_poly.pdbx_strand_id
1 'polypeptide(L)'
;MQKLVYRSNLRTDLKIEWQSPDHIFLGDALKLKVAEGTKLARDVRFALPNGLKLTYGEINALAGDFYGTWEPISDPDEPYERTNCFNRAWETLALGGDSRKVEANNILAIIYDQKAAVEQRIKDGESPANAYKAVYVDDQMWNFKFQGVTGARKDLGLPTYVNLAAVDWDHFGADARLVYRVGHDAAVAHAYQTGDLMTAYAKNAFADHFLQDSFSAGHVRTPRRALHAADEYGIDHKAQVMHDEDGANGLVVSTAGPCQQSWRMYGDNSFLEPANHENRQRCSDALQTSADEVFEAWRTGANVRRYGALEFLPTIESAFEAPNPQPLYHIHAREGCELCGNEMQR
;
A
#
# COMPACT_ATOMS: atom_id res chain seq x y z
N MET A 1 -19.86 -32.30 -14.92
CA MET A 1 -20.55 -31.08 -14.41
C MET A 1 -21.01 -31.34 -12.99
N GLN A 2 -20.21 -30.96 -11.99
CA GLN A 2 -20.65 -30.92 -10.60
C GLN A 2 -20.47 -29.48 -10.11
N LYS A 3 -21.60 -28.83 -9.83
CA LYS A 3 -21.70 -27.56 -9.11
C LYS A 3 -21.15 -27.78 -7.71
N LEU A 4 -20.01 -27.15 -7.38
CA LEU A 4 -19.64 -26.97 -5.98
C LEU A 4 -20.38 -25.74 -5.46
N VAL A 5 -21.33 -25.97 -4.57
CA VAL A 5 -22.03 -24.96 -3.79
C VAL A 5 -21.11 -24.56 -2.63
N TYR A 6 -20.55 -23.36 -2.70
CA TYR A 6 -19.76 -22.76 -1.62
C TYR A 6 -20.69 -22.48 -0.43
N ARG A 7 -20.59 -23.28 0.64
CA ARG A 7 -21.24 -22.99 1.92
C ARG A 7 -20.23 -22.30 2.83
N SER A 8 -20.31 -20.98 2.88
CA SER A 8 -19.57 -20.12 3.80
C SER A 8 -19.96 -20.42 5.25
N ASN A 9 -18.99 -20.90 6.03
CA ASN A 9 -18.98 -20.79 7.49
C ASN A 9 -17.54 -20.45 7.90
N LEU A 10 -17.11 -19.22 7.59
CA LEU A 10 -15.86 -18.64 8.10
C LEU A 10 -16.14 -18.05 9.49
N ARG A 11 -15.56 -18.66 10.53
CA ARG A 11 -15.43 -18.06 11.87
C ARG A 11 -14.25 -17.08 11.85
N THR A 12 -14.57 -15.80 11.69
CA THR A 12 -14.21 -14.66 12.57
C THR A 12 -12.78 -14.36 13.05
N ASP A 13 -11.71 -15.00 12.58
CA ASP A 13 -10.34 -14.66 13.02
C ASP A 13 -9.47 -13.98 11.95
N LEU A 14 -10.08 -13.29 10.98
CA LEU A 14 -9.37 -12.39 10.07
C LEU A 14 -9.12 -11.05 10.79
N LYS A 15 -7.94 -10.93 11.40
CA LYS A 15 -7.35 -9.61 11.69
C LYS A 15 -6.80 -9.08 10.38
N ILE A 16 -7.41 -8.02 9.88
CA ILE A 16 -7.02 -7.31 8.66
C ILE A 16 -6.60 -5.95 9.19
N GLU A 17 -5.31 -5.63 9.13
CA GLU A 17 -4.78 -4.37 9.64
C GLU A 17 -4.08 -3.64 8.50
N TRP A 18 -4.58 -2.45 8.19
CA TRP A 18 -3.95 -1.50 7.28
C TRP A 18 -4.02 -0.12 7.93
N GLN A 19 -2.91 0.61 7.94
CA GLN A 19 -2.81 1.85 8.72
C GLN A 19 -3.06 3.06 7.85
N SER A 20 -4.27 3.13 7.32
CA SER A 20 -4.77 4.21 6.48
C SER A 20 -4.43 5.62 7.01
N PRO A 21 -4.39 5.92 8.32
CA PRO A 21 -3.93 7.23 8.81
C PRO A 21 -2.47 7.58 8.53
N ASP A 22 -1.57 6.60 8.48
CA ASP A 22 -0.15 6.82 8.20
C ASP A 22 0.04 7.19 6.74
N HIS A 23 -0.74 6.55 5.86
CA HIS A 23 -0.82 6.90 4.45
C HIS A 23 -1.28 8.34 4.22
N ILE A 24 -2.32 8.78 4.97
CA ILE A 24 -2.74 10.18 4.96
C ILE A 24 -1.60 11.08 5.43
N PHE A 25 -0.99 10.76 6.58
CA PHE A 25 0.06 11.58 7.19
C PHE A 25 1.23 11.83 6.23
N LEU A 26 1.73 10.78 5.57
CA LEU A 26 2.86 10.87 4.63
C LEU A 26 2.47 11.60 3.34
N GLY A 27 1.36 11.20 2.72
CA GLY A 27 0.91 11.81 1.45
C GLY A 27 0.57 13.29 1.59
N ASP A 28 -0.04 13.70 2.70
CA ASP A 28 -0.42 15.09 2.96
C ASP A 28 0.76 15.99 3.40
N ALA A 29 1.91 15.40 3.72
CA ALA A 29 3.14 16.12 4.03
C ALA A 29 3.91 16.58 2.78
N LEU A 30 3.59 16.03 1.59
CA LEU A 30 4.29 16.34 0.36
C LEU A 30 4.15 17.81 -0.06
N LYS A 31 5.20 18.32 -0.70
CA LYS A 31 5.23 19.64 -1.33
C LYS A 31 5.05 19.47 -2.82
N LEU A 32 3.81 19.58 -3.28
CA LEU A 32 3.46 19.38 -4.68
C LEU A 32 3.75 20.63 -5.49
N LYS A 33 4.48 20.46 -6.59
CA LYS A 33 4.67 21.50 -7.59
C LYS A 33 3.44 21.54 -8.48
N VAL A 34 2.90 22.72 -8.69
CA VAL A 34 1.74 23.03 -9.54
C VAL A 34 2.11 24.19 -10.46
N ALA A 35 1.26 24.50 -11.44
CA ALA A 35 1.52 25.61 -12.37
C ALA A 35 1.77 26.95 -11.65
N GLU A 36 1.09 27.21 -10.53
CA GLU A 36 1.23 28.46 -9.76
C GLU A 36 2.30 28.41 -8.65
N GLY A 37 3.16 27.39 -8.59
CA GLY A 37 4.24 27.28 -7.59
C GLY A 37 4.21 25.96 -6.82
N THR A 38 4.40 26.01 -5.51
CA THR A 38 4.41 24.81 -4.64
C THR A 38 3.35 24.92 -3.56
N LYS A 39 2.58 23.85 -3.35
CA LYS A 39 1.53 23.74 -2.33
C LYS A 39 1.77 22.50 -1.48
N LEU A 40 1.32 22.53 -0.22
CA LEU A 40 1.26 21.29 0.57
C LEU A 40 0.13 20.42 0.03
N ALA A 41 0.38 19.12 -0.09
CA ALA A 41 -0.59 18.15 -0.60
C ALA A 41 -1.92 18.17 0.17
N ARG A 42 -1.89 18.39 1.48
CA ARG A 42 -3.08 18.54 2.34
C ARG A 42 -4.02 19.68 1.92
N ASP A 43 -3.47 20.71 1.28
CA ASP A 43 -4.19 21.92 0.84
C ASP A 43 -4.68 21.81 -0.61
N VAL A 44 -4.34 20.72 -1.29
CA VAL A 44 -4.72 20.46 -2.69
C VAL A 44 -5.82 19.40 -2.72
N ARG A 45 -6.94 19.73 -3.37
CA ARG A 45 -8.05 18.80 -3.55
C ARG A 45 -8.11 18.34 -5.01
N PHE A 46 -7.71 17.09 -5.24
CA PHE A 46 -7.77 16.42 -6.54
C PHE A 46 -9.21 16.05 -6.84
N ALA A 47 -9.79 16.69 -7.86
CA ALA A 47 -11.08 16.28 -8.38
C ALA A 47 -10.91 15.05 -9.26
N LEU A 48 -11.41 13.90 -8.80
CA LEU A 48 -11.48 12.69 -9.60
C LEU A 48 -12.56 12.83 -10.69
N PRO A 49 -12.55 11.99 -11.75
CA PRO A 49 -13.52 12.09 -12.84
C PRO A 49 -15.00 12.02 -12.40
N ASN A 50 -15.31 11.30 -11.31
CA ASN A 50 -16.66 11.26 -10.73
C ASN A 50 -17.04 12.50 -9.89
N GLY A 51 -16.13 13.45 -9.74
CA GLY A 51 -16.27 14.67 -8.95
C GLY A 51 -15.93 14.53 -7.46
N LEU A 52 -15.48 13.35 -7.01
CA LEU A 52 -14.92 13.19 -5.66
C LEU A 52 -13.69 14.08 -5.51
N LYS A 53 -13.54 14.75 -4.37
CA LYS A 53 -12.40 15.64 -4.11
C LYS A 53 -11.61 15.14 -2.92
N LEU A 54 -10.39 14.66 -3.16
CA LEU A 54 -9.53 14.08 -2.13
C LEU A 54 -8.19 14.81 -2.05
N THR A 55 -7.50 14.75 -0.91
CA THR A 55 -6.07 15.04 -0.84
C THR A 55 -5.24 13.91 -1.43
N TYR A 56 -3.93 14.14 -1.56
CA TYR A 56 -2.98 13.09 -1.96
C TYR A 56 -3.01 11.94 -0.94
N GLY A 57 -2.87 12.26 0.36
CA GLY A 57 -2.86 11.27 1.43
C GLY A 57 -4.17 10.51 1.57
N GLU A 58 -5.33 11.16 1.36
CA GLU A 58 -6.62 10.48 1.33
C GLU A 58 -6.71 9.46 0.18
N ILE A 59 -6.09 9.72 -0.98
CA ILE A 59 -6.01 8.74 -2.07
C ILE A 59 -5.07 7.59 -1.69
N ASN A 60 -3.90 7.88 -1.10
CA ASN A 60 -2.99 6.83 -0.60
C ASN A 60 -3.72 5.89 0.36
N ALA A 61 -4.52 6.43 1.27
CA ALA A 61 -5.23 5.65 2.29
C ALA A 61 -6.40 4.82 1.77
N LEU A 62 -6.86 5.08 0.53
CA LEU A 62 -7.98 4.38 -0.10
C LEU A 62 -7.53 3.33 -1.11
N ALA A 63 -6.39 3.54 -1.76
CA ALA A 63 -5.84 2.64 -2.77
C ALA A 63 -5.46 1.28 -2.15
N GLY A 64 -5.67 0.18 -2.88
CA GLY A 64 -5.30 -1.17 -2.43
C GLY A 64 -6.25 -1.74 -1.37
N ASP A 65 -6.34 -1.08 -0.23
CA ASP A 65 -7.10 -1.52 0.96
C ASP A 65 -8.61 -1.48 0.75
N PHE A 66 -9.08 -0.41 0.11
CA PHE A 66 -10.51 -0.14 -0.06
C PHE A 66 -10.92 -0.07 -1.51
N TYR A 67 -10.00 0.16 -2.43
CA TYR A 67 -10.30 0.33 -3.84
C TYR A 67 -9.30 -0.47 -4.67
N GLY A 68 -9.83 -1.45 -5.39
CA GLY A 68 -9.07 -2.47 -6.09
C GLY A 68 -10.01 -3.43 -6.82
N THR A 69 -9.44 -4.46 -7.43
CA THR A 69 -10.22 -5.50 -8.13
C THR A 69 -9.91 -6.89 -7.58
N TRP A 70 -10.63 -7.91 -8.06
CA TRP A 70 -10.31 -9.30 -7.74
C TRP A 70 -9.04 -9.81 -8.42
N GLU A 71 -8.52 -9.06 -9.38
CA GLU A 71 -7.33 -9.38 -10.17
C GLU A 71 -6.19 -8.48 -9.68
N PRO A 72 -5.23 -9.03 -8.93
CA PRO A 72 -4.07 -8.30 -8.49
C PRO A 72 -3.27 -7.75 -9.67
N ILE A 73 -2.76 -6.54 -9.52
CA ILE A 73 -2.07 -5.77 -10.54
C ILE A 73 -0.74 -6.44 -10.92
N SER A 74 -0.12 -7.14 -9.97
CA SER A 74 1.14 -7.86 -10.15
C SER A 74 1.02 -9.18 -10.92
N ASP A 75 -0.18 -9.77 -11.01
CA ASP A 75 -0.38 -11.13 -11.55
C ASP A 75 -0.11 -11.29 -13.05
N PRO A 76 -0.58 -10.40 -13.95
CA PRO A 76 -0.36 -10.59 -15.38
C PRO A 76 1.13 -10.59 -15.72
N ASP A 77 1.58 -11.44 -16.66
CA ASP A 77 2.98 -11.48 -17.09
C ASP A 77 3.34 -10.24 -17.93
N GLU A 78 2.41 -9.79 -18.78
CA GLU A 78 2.62 -8.74 -19.76
C GLU A 78 2.47 -7.34 -19.16
N PRO A 79 3.43 -6.41 -19.38
CA PRO A 79 3.38 -5.06 -18.81
C PRO A 79 2.11 -4.26 -19.13
N TYR A 80 1.55 -4.44 -20.33
CA TYR A 80 0.33 -3.73 -20.73
C TYR A 80 -0.90 -4.23 -19.95
N GLU A 81 -0.95 -5.53 -19.62
CA GLU A 81 -2.05 -6.12 -18.85
C GLU A 81 -2.01 -5.67 -17.39
N ARG A 82 -0.80 -5.57 -16.81
CA ARG A 82 -0.62 -4.95 -15.48
C ARG A 82 -1.11 -3.51 -15.46
N THR A 83 -0.79 -2.73 -16.50
CA THR A 83 -1.27 -1.34 -16.63
C THR A 83 -2.79 -1.27 -16.72
N ASN A 84 -3.42 -2.21 -17.45
CA ASN A 84 -4.88 -2.31 -17.51
C ASN A 84 -5.48 -2.69 -16.15
N CYS A 85 -4.86 -3.59 -15.38
CA CYS A 85 -5.29 -3.95 -14.03
C CYS A 85 -5.20 -2.75 -13.08
N PHE A 86 -4.08 -2.02 -13.10
CA PHE A 86 -3.92 -0.79 -12.32
C PHE A 86 -5.02 0.23 -12.66
N ASN A 87 -5.28 0.47 -13.95
CA ASN A 87 -6.32 1.41 -14.36
C ASN A 87 -7.71 0.96 -13.89
N ARG A 88 -8.07 -0.32 -14.00
CA ARG A 88 -9.34 -0.83 -13.46
C ARG A 88 -9.45 -0.67 -11.95
N ALA A 89 -8.36 -0.93 -11.21
CA ALA A 89 -8.31 -0.71 -9.76
C ALA A 89 -8.55 0.77 -9.41
N TRP A 90 -7.83 1.67 -10.06
CA TRP A 90 -8.00 3.13 -9.95
C TRP A 90 -9.44 3.57 -10.26
N GLU A 91 -10.04 3.03 -11.31
CA GLU A 91 -11.39 3.38 -11.77
C GLU A 91 -12.48 3.00 -10.74
N THR A 92 -12.23 1.99 -9.89
CA THR A 92 -13.16 1.66 -8.80
C THR A 92 -13.35 2.83 -7.83
N LEU A 93 -12.33 3.68 -7.66
CA LEU A 93 -12.38 4.92 -6.88
C LEU A 93 -12.84 6.10 -7.75
N ALA A 94 -12.26 6.21 -8.94
CA ALA A 94 -12.26 7.44 -9.74
C ALA A 94 -13.51 7.64 -10.62
N LEU A 95 -14.18 6.57 -11.06
CA LEU A 95 -15.29 6.64 -12.02
C LEU A 95 -16.68 6.34 -11.44
N GLY A 96 -16.76 5.74 -10.24
CA GLY A 96 -18.05 5.37 -9.64
C GLY A 96 -18.94 6.58 -9.39
N GLY A 97 -20.26 6.44 -9.59
CA GLY A 97 -21.25 7.52 -9.38
C GLY A 97 -21.40 7.99 -7.92
N ASP A 98 -22.50 8.68 -7.61
CA ASP A 98 -22.72 9.29 -6.27
C ASP A 98 -22.60 8.31 -5.10
N SER A 99 -23.00 7.05 -5.29
CA SER A 99 -22.83 6.01 -4.26
C SER A 99 -21.37 5.79 -3.88
N ARG A 100 -20.44 5.83 -4.86
CA ARG A 100 -19.01 5.63 -4.61
C ARG A 100 -18.39 6.79 -3.86
N LYS A 101 -18.85 8.02 -4.14
CA LYS A 101 -18.46 9.23 -3.41
C LYS A 101 -18.90 9.16 -1.95
N VAL A 102 -20.13 8.75 -1.69
CA VAL A 102 -20.64 8.55 -0.32
C VAL A 102 -19.83 7.48 0.40
N GLU A 103 -19.56 6.35 -0.27
CA GLU A 103 -18.75 5.27 0.30
C GLU A 103 -17.34 5.74 0.67
N ALA A 104 -16.63 6.44 -0.21
CA ALA A 104 -15.29 6.96 0.05
C ALA A 104 -15.27 7.89 1.28
N ASN A 105 -16.23 8.81 1.35
CA ASN A 105 -16.34 9.72 2.49
C ASN A 105 -16.66 8.99 3.81
N ASN A 106 -17.48 7.93 3.77
CA ASN A 106 -17.78 7.13 4.95
C ASN A 106 -16.56 6.33 5.42
N ILE A 107 -15.75 5.80 4.48
CA ILE A 107 -14.48 5.13 4.81
C ILE A 107 -13.52 6.14 5.45
N LEU A 108 -13.33 7.31 4.83
CA LEU A 108 -12.47 8.37 5.37
C LEU A 108 -12.91 8.85 6.75
N ALA A 109 -14.22 8.96 7.01
CA ALA A 109 -14.73 9.30 8.33
C ALA A 109 -14.29 8.27 9.39
N ILE A 110 -14.33 6.98 9.06
CA ILE A 110 -13.84 5.91 9.95
C ILE A 110 -12.32 6.04 10.17
N ILE A 111 -11.55 6.29 9.09
CA ILE A 111 -10.09 6.48 9.18
C ILE A 111 -9.74 7.67 10.07
N TYR A 112 -10.46 8.79 9.95
CA TYR A 112 -10.24 9.96 10.81
C TYR A 112 -10.63 9.72 12.26
N ASP A 113 -11.69 8.95 12.53
CA ASP A 113 -12.06 8.54 13.88
C ASP A 113 -10.97 7.64 14.50
N GLN A 114 -10.40 6.69 13.74
CA GLN A 114 -9.26 5.87 14.18
C GLN A 114 -8.04 6.73 14.51
N LYS A 115 -7.69 7.65 13.60
CA LYS A 115 -6.58 8.59 13.79
C LYS A 115 -6.77 9.41 15.07
N ALA A 116 -7.97 9.95 15.30
CA ALA A 116 -8.28 10.72 16.50
C ALA A 116 -8.16 9.87 17.78
N ALA A 117 -8.59 8.60 17.74
CA ALA A 117 -8.46 7.68 18.86
C ALA A 117 -6.99 7.42 19.22
N VAL A 118 -6.12 7.16 18.23
CA VAL A 118 -4.67 6.99 18.45
C VAL A 118 -4.05 8.26 19.03
N GLU A 119 -4.32 9.42 18.41
CA GLU A 119 -3.78 10.70 18.85
C GLU A 119 -4.19 11.02 20.30
N GLN A 120 -5.41 10.65 20.69
CA GLN A 120 -5.88 10.85 22.06
C GLN A 120 -5.10 9.99 23.05
N ARG A 121 -4.90 8.71 22.76
CA ARG A 121 -4.12 7.81 23.64
C ARG A 121 -2.67 8.24 23.80
N ILE A 122 -2.05 8.72 22.73
CA ILE A 122 -0.69 9.29 22.79
C ILE A 122 -0.67 10.55 23.67
N LYS A 123 -1.66 11.44 23.54
CA LYS A 123 -1.79 12.63 24.41
C LYS A 123 -1.99 12.25 25.88
N ASP A 124 -2.66 11.13 26.14
CA ASP A 124 -2.89 10.58 27.48
C ASP A 124 -1.66 9.85 28.06
N GLY A 125 -0.55 9.82 27.31
CA GLY A 125 0.75 9.33 27.77
C GLY A 125 1.08 7.89 27.39
N GLU A 126 0.25 7.23 26.57
CA GLU A 126 0.62 5.94 25.98
C GLU A 126 1.74 6.10 24.95
N SER A 127 2.60 5.08 24.80
CA SER A 127 3.53 5.04 23.66
C SER A 127 2.74 4.89 22.35
N PRO A 128 3.28 5.37 21.21
CA PRO A 128 2.64 5.17 19.92
C PRO A 128 2.27 3.72 19.65
N ALA A 129 3.17 2.75 19.83
CA ALA A 129 2.89 1.34 19.59
C ALA A 129 1.72 0.80 20.42
N ASN A 130 1.61 1.21 21.69
CA ASN A 130 0.48 0.80 22.54
C ASN A 130 -0.83 1.45 22.09
N ALA A 131 -0.79 2.74 21.73
CA ALA A 131 -1.96 3.46 21.22
C ALA A 131 -2.48 2.84 19.91
N TYR A 132 -1.58 2.53 18.97
CA TYR A 132 -1.91 1.84 17.73
C TYR A 132 -2.47 0.45 18.00
N LYS A 133 -1.75 -0.38 18.75
CA LYS A 133 -2.21 -1.74 19.10
C LYS A 133 -3.62 -1.72 19.68
N ALA A 134 -3.87 -0.80 20.61
CA ALA A 134 -5.15 -0.76 21.28
C ALA A 134 -6.31 -0.25 20.40
N VAL A 135 -6.02 0.44 19.28
CA VAL A 135 -7.02 0.92 18.31
C VAL A 135 -7.18 -0.03 17.13
N TYR A 136 -6.09 -0.58 16.58
CA TYR A 136 -6.13 -1.40 15.36
C TYR A 136 -6.12 -2.90 15.64
N VAL A 137 -5.40 -3.35 16.69
CA VAL A 137 -5.17 -4.78 16.97
C VAL A 137 -6.17 -5.35 17.95
N ASP A 138 -6.47 -4.59 19.00
CA ASP A 138 -7.29 -5.05 20.13
C ASP A 138 -8.77 -4.69 19.95
N ASP A 139 -9.11 -3.76 19.05
CA ASP A 139 -10.48 -3.34 18.76
C ASP A 139 -10.91 -3.68 17.32
N GLN A 140 -11.55 -4.84 17.16
CA GLN A 140 -12.08 -5.27 15.87
C GLN A 140 -13.26 -4.44 15.35
N MET A 141 -13.81 -3.51 16.13
CA MET A 141 -14.95 -2.67 15.72
C MET A 141 -14.68 -1.98 14.38
N TRP A 142 -13.45 -1.52 14.15
CA TRP A 142 -13.09 -0.78 12.94
C TRP A 142 -13.22 -1.64 11.68
N ASN A 143 -12.74 -2.88 11.73
CA ASN A 143 -12.87 -3.82 10.62
C ASN A 143 -14.35 -4.13 10.32
N PHE A 144 -15.20 -4.22 11.35
CA PHE A 144 -16.65 -4.35 11.15
C PHE A 144 -17.27 -3.11 10.51
N LYS A 145 -16.84 -1.90 10.89
CA LYS A 145 -17.31 -0.65 10.26
C LYS A 145 -16.92 -0.60 8.78
N PHE A 146 -15.65 -0.88 8.45
CA PHE A 146 -15.16 -0.91 7.07
C PHE A 146 -15.87 -1.96 6.22
N GLN A 147 -16.03 -3.18 6.75
CA GLN A 147 -16.78 -4.23 6.07
C GLN A 147 -18.27 -3.86 5.91
N GLY A 148 -18.86 -3.16 6.89
CA GLY A 148 -20.23 -2.66 6.81
C GLY A 148 -20.41 -1.65 5.69
N VAL A 149 -19.50 -0.68 5.55
CA VAL A 149 -19.55 0.35 4.50
C VAL A 149 -19.35 -0.25 3.11
N THR A 150 -18.42 -1.21 2.96
CA THR A 150 -18.13 -1.83 1.66
C THR A 150 -19.07 -3.00 1.32
N GLY A 151 -19.96 -3.40 2.24
CA GLY A 151 -20.78 -4.62 2.11
C GLY A 151 -21.71 -4.63 0.89
N ALA A 152 -22.21 -3.47 0.46
CA ALA A 152 -23.10 -3.33 -0.70
C ALA A 152 -22.41 -3.62 -2.06
N ARG A 153 -21.08 -3.72 -2.08
CA ARG A 153 -20.31 -3.98 -3.32
C ARG A 153 -20.51 -5.38 -3.89
N LYS A 154 -20.96 -6.34 -3.07
CA LYS A 154 -21.23 -7.73 -3.51
C LYS A 154 -22.21 -7.77 -4.68
N ASP A 155 -23.22 -6.90 -4.66
CA ASP A 155 -24.24 -6.82 -5.71
C ASP A 155 -23.71 -6.16 -7.00
N LEU A 156 -22.54 -5.53 -6.94
CA LEU A 156 -21.85 -4.88 -8.06
C LEU A 156 -20.70 -5.72 -8.63
N GLY A 157 -20.46 -6.92 -8.09
CA GLY A 157 -19.31 -7.77 -8.47
C GLY A 157 -17.95 -7.20 -8.04
N LEU A 158 -17.93 -6.19 -7.17
CA LEU A 158 -16.71 -5.55 -6.69
C LEU A 158 -16.29 -6.13 -5.33
N PRO A 159 -14.98 -6.26 -5.06
CA PRO A 159 -14.52 -6.79 -3.79
C PRO A 159 -14.87 -5.84 -2.63
N THR A 160 -15.32 -6.43 -1.52
CA THR A 160 -15.45 -5.72 -0.24
C THR A 160 -14.10 -5.58 0.46
N TYR A 161 -14.03 -4.82 1.55
CA TYR A 161 -12.81 -4.66 2.36
C TYR A 161 -12.14 -6.01 2.71
N VAL A 162 -12.91 -6.96 3.24
CA VAL A 162 -12.40 -8.30 3.57
C VAL A 162 -12.04 -9.11 2.32
N ASN A 163 -12.64 -8.83 1.17
CA ASN A 163 -12.28 -9.53 -0.07
C ASN A 163 -10.97 -9.05 -0.67
N LEU A 164 -10.68 -7.75 -0.60
CA LEU A 164 -9.42 -7.20 -1.07
C LEU A 164 -8.26 -7.78 -0.26
N ALA A 165 -8.40 -7.84 1.07
CA ALA A 165 -7.43 -8.45 1.96
C ALA A 165 -7.12 -9.94 1.65
N ALA A 166 -7.98 -10.65 0.90
CA ALA A 166 -7.73 -12.05 0.55
C ALA A 166 -6.90 -12.22 -0.75
N VAL A 167 -6.66 -11.14 -1.49
CA VAL A 167 -5.94 -11.11 -2.77
C VAL A 167 -4.92 -9.95 -2.82
N ASP A 168 -4.39 -9.59 -1.65
CA ASP A 168 -3.62 -8.38 -1.35
C ASP A 168 -2.10 -8.54 -1.47
N TRP A 169 -1.60 -9.57 -2.18
CA TRP A 169 -0.15 -9.71 -2.33
C TRP A 169 0.51 -8.54 -3.09
N ASP A 170 -0.28 -7.72 -3.80
CA ASP A 170 0.14 -6.43 -4.35
C ASP A 170 0.76 -5.48 -3.31
N HIS A 171 0.54 -5.68 -2.01
CA HIS A 171 1.12 -4.87 -0.93
C HIS A 171 2.49 -5.36 -0.44
N PHE A 172 2.94 -6.54 -0.90
CA PHE A 172 4.08 -7.22 -0.28
C PHE A 172 5.32 -7.29 -1.18
N GLY A 173 6.50 -7.14 -0.57
CA GLY A 173 7.80 -7.46 -1.16
C GLY A 173 8.02 -6.94 -2.58
N ALA A 174 8.30 -7.85 -3.51
CA ALA A 174 8.57 -7.52 -4.90
C ALA A 174 7.31 -7.10 -5.68
N ASP A 175 6.14 -7.59 -5.27
CA ASP A 175 4.85 -7.28 -5.88
C ASP A 175 4.50 -5.81 -5.62
N ALA A 176 4.65 -5.31 -4.39
CA ALA A 176 4.45 -3.89 -4.07
C ALA A 176 5.29 -2.95 -4.93
N ARG A 177 6.59 -3.28 -5.09
CA ARG A 177 7.51 -2.50 -5.92
C ARG A 177 7.12 -2.56 -7.40
N LEU A 178 6.60 -3.69 -7.87
CA LEU A 178 6.11 -3.85 -9.24
C LEU A 178 4.83 -3.01 -9.45
N VAL A 179 3.87 -3.10 -8.55
CA VAL A 179 2.60 -2.36 -8.64
C VAL A 179 2.84 -0.85 -8.58
N TYR A 180 3.72 -0.38 -7.69
CA TYR A 180 4.16 1.01 -7.68
C TYR A 180 4.71 1.43 -9.05
N ARG A 181 5.63 0.65 -9.65
CA ARG A 181 6.20 0.99 -10.97
C ARG A 181 5.12 1.07 -12.04
N VAL A 182 4.18 0.12 -12.06
CA VAL A 182 3.07 0.10 -13.03
C VAL A 182 2.19 1.33 -12.88
N GLY A 183 1.82 1.68 -11.65
CA GLY A 183 0.98 2.84 -11.37
C GLY A 183 1.68 4.17 -11.62
N HIS A 184 2.94 4.28 -11.24
CA HIS A 184 3.78 5.45 -11.48
C HIS A 184 3.98 5.68 -12.99
N ASP A 185 4.21 4.62 -13.77
CA ASP A 185 4.27 4.69 -15.23
C ASP A 185 2.96 5.23 -15.82
N ALA A 186 1.82 4.74 -15.34
CA ALA A 186 0.51 5.21 -15.78
C ALA A 186 0.30 6.70 -15.43
N ALA A 187 0.79 7.16 -14.26
CA ALA A 187 0.72 8.54 -13.84
C ALA A 187 1.63 9.45 -14.68
N VAL A 188 2.90 9.07 -14.88
CA VAL A 188 3.85 9.78 -15.75
C VAL A 188 3.33 9.85 -17.18
N ALA A 189 2.85 8.73 -17.72
CA ALA A 189 2.23 8.68 -19.04
C ALA A 189 1.05 9.64 -19.16
N HIS A 190 0.16 9.63 -18.17
CA HIS A 190 -0.96 10.56 -18.14
C HIS A 190 -0.47 12.02 -18.16
N ALA A 191 0.49 12.37 -17.30
CA ALA A 191 1.03 13.72 -17.18
C ALA A 191 1.57 14.26 -18.51
N TYR A 192 2.44 13.52 -19.20
CA TYR A 192 3.08 14.03 -20.42
C TYR A 192 2.22 13.88 -21.68
N GLN A 193 1.27 12.94 -21.72
CA GLN A 193 0.41 12.73 -22.90
C GLN A 193 -0.81 13.64 -22.92
N THR A 194 -1.43 13.92 -21.76
CA THR A 194 -2.67 14.70 -21.69
C THR A 194 -2.44 16.13 -21.24
N GLY A 195 -1.33 16.41 -20.55
CA GLY A 195 -1.11 17.69 -19.88
C GLY A 195 -1.98 17.90 -18.64
N ASP A 196 -2.68 16.86 -18.15
CA ASP A 196 -3.48 16.90 -16.93
C ASP A 196 -2.64 16.46 -15.72
N LEU A 197 -1.99 17.44 -15.08
CA LEU A 197 -1.19 17.22 -13.88
C LEU A 197 -2.01 16.72 -12.69
N MET A 198 -3.26 17.16 -12.55
CA MET A 198 -4.06 16.86 -11.35
C MET A 198 -4.51 15.41 -11.35
N THR A 199 -4.98 14.90 -12.49
CA THR A 199 -5.31 13.48 -12.62
C THR A 199 -4.05 12.62 -12.55
N ALA A 200 -2.92 13.09 -13.09
CA ALA A 200 -1.65 12.37 -13.00
C ALA A 200 -1.18 12.23 -11.54
N TYR A 201 -1.21 13.30 -10.74
CA TYR A 201 -0.91 13.22 -9.31
C TYR A 201 -1.88 12.31 -8.57
N ALA A 202 -3.16 12.34 -8.90
CA ALA A 202 -4.16 11.49 -8.25
C ALA A 202 -3.89 9.99 -8.54
N LYS A 203 -3.54 9.65 -9.80
CA LYS A 203 -3.07 8.30 -10.15
C LYS A 203 -1.78 7.93 -9.42
N ASN A 204 -0.83 8.87 -9.31
CA ASN A 204 0.42 8.64 -8.61
C ASN A 204 0.21 8.39 -7.11
N ALA A 205 -0.70 9.12 -6.48
CA ALA A 205 -1.07 8.90 -5.08
C ALA A 205 -1.63 7.49 -4.86
N PHE A 206 -2.40 6.98 -5.83
CA PHE A 206 -2.89 5.60 -5.78
C PHE A 206 -1.75 4.57 -5.92
N ALA A 207 -0.75 4.85 -6.76
CA ALA A 207 0.44 4.01 -6.91
C ALA A 207 1.36 4.07 -5.69
N ASP A 208 1.50 5.25 -5.09
CA ASP A 208 2.36 5.54 -3.94
C ASP A 208 1.91 4.82 -2.66
N HIS A 209 0.66 4.35 -2.58
CA HIS A 209 0.23 3.43 -1.54
C HIS A 209 1.18 2.22 -1.43
N PHE A 210 1.38 1.50 -2.53
CA PHE A 210 2.25 0.32 -2.60
C PHE A 210 3.74 0.68 -2.41
N LEU A 211 4.13 1.91 -2.72
CA LEU A 211 5.46 2.42 -2.37
C LEU A 211 5.62 2.58 -0.86
N GLN A 212 4.59 3.04 -0.14
CA GLN A 212 4.63 3.19 1.32
C GLN A 212 4.69 1.83 2.01
N ASP A 213 3.97 0.83 1.51
CA ASP A 213 4.05 -0.54 2.03
C ASP A 213 5.47 -1.10 1.95
N SER A 214 6.24 -0.69 0.93
CA SER A 214 7.65 -1.08 0.78
C SER A 214 8.58 -0.49 1.87
N PHE A 215 8.07 0.37 2.77
CA PHE A 215 8.74 0.88 3.97
C PHE A 215 8.23 0.25 5.28
N SER A 216 7.39 -0.79 5.21
CA SER A 216 6.93 -1.54 6.38
C SER A 216 7.62 -2.91 6.45
N ALA A 217 8.21 -3.22 7.60
CA ALA A 217 8.95 -4.48 7.81
C ALA A 217 8.11 -5.73 7.50
N GLY A 218 6.85 -5.75 7.95
CA GLY A 218 5.93 -6.85 7.69
C GLY A 218 5.64 -7.03 6.20
N HIS A 219 5.37 -5.95 5.48
CA HIS A 219 5.13 -5.96 4.03
C HIS A 219 6.35 -6.38 3.22
N VAL A 220 7.56 -6.00 3.64
CA VAL A 220 8.79 -6.35 2.92
C VAL A 220 9.13 -7.84 3.05
N ARG A 221 8.99 -8.42 4.26
CA ARG A 221 9.52 -9.77 4.53
C ARG A 221 8.46 -10.88 4.42
N THR A 222 7.18 -10.58 4.64
CA THR A 222 6.12 -11.61 4.62
C THR A 222 5.92 -12.15 3.20
N PRO A 223 6.09 -13.47 2.96
CA PRO A 223 5.98 -14.05 1.63
C PRO A 223 4.51 -14.28 1.22
N ARG A 224 3.69 -13.21 1.18
CA ARG A 224 2.22 -13.25 1.05
C ARG A 224 1.74 -14.09 -0.14
N ARG A 225 2.28 -13.84 -1.33
CA ARG A 225 1.96 -14.59 -2.56
C ARG A 225 2.26 -16.09 -2.42
N ALA A 226 3.46 -16.43 -1.96
CA ALA A 226 3.89 -17.82 -1.84
C ALA A 226 3.11 -18.58 -0.76
N LEU A 227 2.73 -17.90 0.32
CA LEU A 227 1.83 -18.43 1.33
C LEU A 227 0.47 -18.80 0.70
N HIS A 228 -0.14 -17.90 -0.08
CA HIS A 228 -1.43 -18.16 -0.74
C HIS A 228 -1.36 -19.27 -1.80
N ALA A 229 -0.19 -19.50 -2.40
CA ALA A 229 0.02 -20.60 -3.33
C ALA A 229 0.02 -22.00 -2.66
N ALA A 230 0.19 -22.09 -1.34
CA ALA A 230 0.29 -23.37 -0.63
C ALA A 230 -1.06 -24.07 -0.35
N ASP A 231 -2.21 -23.41 -0.63
CA ASP A 231 -3.58 -23.92 -0.37
C ASP A 231 -3.76 -24.48 1.06
N GLU A 232 -3.21 -23.77 2.05
CA GLU A 232 -3.25 -24.18 3.46
C GLU A 232 -4.34 -23.43 4.26
N TYR A 233 -4.93 -24.13 5.24
CA TYR A 233 -5.89 -23.50 6.15
C TYR A 233 -5.22 -22.44 7.04
N GLY A 234 -5.91 -21.30 7.19
CA GLY A 234 -5.48 -20.21 8.07
C GLY A 234 -4.30 -19.40 7.53
N ILE A 235 -4.05 -19.46 6.22
CA ILE A 235 -2.90 -18.80 5.59
C ILE A 235 -2.86 -17.29 5.84
N ASP A 236 -4.03 -16.64 5.85
CA ASP A 236 -4.16 -15.23 6.16
C ASP A 236 -3.64 -14.89 7.55
N HIS A 237 -4.06 -15.68 8.54
CA HIS A 237 -3.62 -15.50 9.91
C HIS A 237 -2.12 -15.74 10.07
N LYS A 238 -1.57 -16.75 9.37
CA LYS A 238 -0.11 -17.01 9.37
C LYS A 238 0.68 -15.83 8.82
N ALA A 239 0.27 -15.32 7.66
CA ALA A 239 0.89 -14.14 7.07
C ALA A 239 0.80 -12.94 8.01
N GLN A 240 -0.37 -12.70 8.62
CA GLN A 240 -0.58 -11.61 9.58
C GLN A 240 0.35 -11.72 10.79
N VAL A 241 0.55 -12.91 11.36
CA VAL A 241 1.42 -13.09 12.53
C VAL A 241 2.87 -12.69 12.22
N MET A 242 3.40 -13.10 11.06
CA MET A 242 4.75 -12.70 10.65
C MET A 242 4.82 -11.21 10.31
N HIS A 243 3.81 -10.69 9.61
CA HIS A 243 3.68 -9.28 9.29
C HIS A 243 3.76 -8.41 10.55
N ASP A 244 2.97 -8.74 11.57
CA ASP A 244 2.88 -7.97 12.82
C ASP A 244 4.14 -8.12 13.68
N GLU A 245 4.73 -9.33 13.73
CA GLU A 245 5.99 -9.58 14.44
C GLU A 245 7.11 -8.71 13.87
N ASP A 246 7.27 -8.70 12.54
CA ASP A 246 8.30 -7.94 11.85
C ASP A 246 8.03 -6.45 11.95
N GLY A 247 6.76 -6.04 11.85
CA GLY A 247 6.33 -4.66 12.05
C GLY A 247 6.71 -4.12 13.42
N ALA A 248 6.44 -4.89 14.48
CA ALA A 248 6.69 -4.51 15.87
C ALA A 248 8.17 -4.56 16.27
N ASN A 249 8.90 -5.61 15.86
CA ASN A 249 10.31 -5.78 16.21
C ASN A 249 11.23 -4.90 15.35
N GLY A 250 10.79 -4.62 14.12
CA GLY A 250 11.57 -4.00 13.07
C GLY A 250 12.70 -4.88 12.55
N LEU A 251 13.14 -4.57 11.33
CA LEU A 251 14.20 -5.26 10.62
C LEU A 251 15.37 -4.30 10.37
N VAL A 252 16.60 -4.77 10.55
CA VAL A 252 17.80 -4.10 10.06
C VAL A 252 17.88 -4.35 8.57
N VAL A 253 17.74 -3.31 7.77
CA VAL A 253 17.70 -3.38 6.31
C VAL A 253 18.73 -2.43 5.71
N SER A 254 19.07 -2.61 4.44
CA SER A 254 20.06 -1.78 3.78
C SER A 254 19.74 -1.47 2.31
N THR A 255 20.21 -0.32 1.82
CA THR A 255 20.10 0.03 0.40
C THR A 255 21.06 -0.82 -0.46
N ALA A 256 20.74 -0.94 -1.75
CA ALA A 256 21.65 -1.53 -2.73
C ALA A 256 22.89 -0.65 -2.97
N GLY A 257 23.90 -1.22 -3.63
CA GLY A 257 25.05 -0.48 -4.16
C GLY A 257 26.27 -0.41 -3.22
N PRO A 258 27.35 0.25 -3.67
CA PRO A 258 28.65 0.24 -2.97
C PRO A 258 28.66 1.10 -1.69
N CYS A 259 27.73 2.07 -1.58
CA CYS A 259 27.55 2.91 -0.40
C CYS A 259 26.29 2.48 0.36
N GLN A 260 26.28 1.25 0.88
CA GLN A 260 25.13 0.71 1.62
C GLN A 260 24.85 1.55 2.86
N GLN A 261 23.62 2.04 2.97
CA GLN A 261 23.11 2.64 4.21
C GLN A 261 22.25 1.60 4.90
N SER A 262 22.48 1.36 6.19
CA SER A 262 21.69 0.41 6.99
C SER A 262 20.92 1.14 8.08
N TRP A 263 19.66 0.75 8.29
CA TRP A 263 18.81 1.32 9.34
C TRP A 263 17.84 0.27 9.87
N ARG A 264 17.17 0.59 10.98
CA ARG A 264 16.07 -0.24 11.47
C ARG A 264 14.74 0.28 10.91
N MET A 265 14.08 -0.57 10.15
CA MET A 265 12.76 -0.36 9.56
C MET A 265 11.72 -1.04 10.45
N TYR A 266 10.84 -0.27 11.07
CA TYR A 266 9.62 -0.82 11.70
C TYR A 266 8.48 -0.78 10.70
N GLY A 267 7.40 -1.50 10.98
CA GLY A 267 6.22 -1.52 10.14
C GLY A 267 5.01 -0.91 10.82
N ASP A 268 3.87 -1.44 10.40
CA ASP A 268 2.54 -1.13 10.89
C ASP A 268 2.50 -1.22 12.42
N ASN A 269 1.68 -0.38 13.03
CA ASN A 269 1.53 -0.12 14.46
C ASN A 269 2.73 0.54 15.13
N SER A 270 3.89 0.58 14.47
CA SER A 270 5.12 1.18 14.98
C SER A 270 5.56 2.38 14.14
N PHE A 271 4.70 2.85 13.22
CA PHE A 271 5.01 3.95 12.32
C PHE A 271 5.47 5.19 13.09
N LEU A 272 4.69 5.66 14.07
CA LEU A 272 4.98 6.87 14.86
C LEU A 272 6.04 6.68 15.97
N GLU A 273 6.57 5.48 16.17
CA GLU A 273 7.60 5.27 17.20
C GLU A 273 8.83 6.15 16.93
N PRO A 274 9.42 6.81 17.94
CA PRO A 274 10.62 7.62 17.74
C PRO A 274 11.75 6.83 17.08
N ALA A 275 11.87 5.53 17.39
CA ALA A 275 12.87 4.63 16.81
C ALA A 275 12.70 4.42 15.29
N ASN A 276 11.50 4.66 14.74
CA ASN A 276 11.21 4.52 13.31
C ASN A 276 11.41 5.83 12.51
N HIS A 277 11.94 6.89 13.13
CA HIS A 277 12.07 8.21 12.49
C HIS A 277 12.88 8.18 11.18
N GLU A 278 14.01 7.48 11.14
CA GLU A 278 14.83 7.39 9.92
C GLU A 278 14.06 6.75 8.77
N ASN A 279 13.36 5.65 9.03
CA ASN A 279 12.55 4.96 8.04
C ASN A 279 11.39 5.83 7.53
N ARG A 280 10.70 6.55 8.43
CA ARG A 280 9.66 7.52 8.06
C ARG A 280 10.20 8.62 7.14
N GLN A 281 11.39 9.14 7.44
CA GLN A 281 12.02 10.17 6.62
C GLN A 281 12.36 9.63 5.22
N ARG A 282 12.91 8.42 5.12
CA ARG A 282 13.19 7.76 3.83
C ARG A 282 11.92 7.57 3.01
N CYS A 283 10.82 7.15 3.64
CA CYS A 283 9.53 7.04 2.98
C CYS A 283 9.03 8.40 2.48
N SER A 284 9.11 9.44 3.30
CA SER A 284 8.74 10.81 2.89
C SER A 284 9.57 11.30 1.71
N ASP A 285 10.88 11.03 1.69
CA ASP A 285 11.77 11.44 0.60
C ASP A 285 11.43 10.68 -0.69
N ALA A 286 11.16 9.37 -0.59
CA ALA A 286 10.74 8.55 -1.72
C ALA A 286 9.43 9.07 -2.37
N LEU A 287 8.43 9.37 -1.55
CA LEU A 287 7.15 9.92 -2.03
C LEU A 287 7.32 11.29 -2.68
N GLN A 288 8.16 12.15 -2.11
CA GLN A 288 8.45 13.45 -2.71
C GLN A 288 9.15 13.28 -4.06
N THR A 289 10.08 12.33 -4.20
CA THR A 289 10.72 12.00 -5.48
C THR A 289 9.73 11.45 -6.49
N SER A 290 8.82 10.55 -6.07
CA SER A 290 7.75 10.01 -6.92
C SER A 290 6.87 11.13 -7.50
N ALA A 291 6.36 12.04 -6.65
CA ALA A 291 5.56 13.16 -7.10
C ALA A 291 6.35 14.14 -8.00
N ASP A 292 7.64 14.37 -7.70
CA ASP A 292 8.49 15.25 -8.51
C ASP A 292 8.70 14.74 -9.94
N GLU A 293 8.82 13.43 -10.15
CA GLU A 293 8.91 12.82 -11.48
C GLU A 293 7.64 13.04 -12.31
N VAL A 294 6.45 12.94 -11.68
CA VAL A 294 5.17 13.24 -12.35
C VAL A 294 5.09 14.70 -12.78
N PHE A 295 5.52 15.63 -11.91
CA PHE A 295 5.59 17.04 -12.26
C PHE A 295 6.57 17.32 -13.40
N GLU A 296 7.74 16.68 -13.38
CA GLU A 296 8.73 16.83 -14.43
C GLU A 296 8.19 16.32 -15.78
N ALA A 297 7.46 15.19 -15.78
CA ALA A 297 6.81 14.65 -16.97
C ALA A 297 5.82 15.65 -17.57
N TRP A 298 4.94 16.19 -16.73
CA TRP A 298 3.96 17.20 -17.13
C TRP A 298 4.62 18.46 -17.70
N ARG A 299 5.64 18.98 -16.99
CA ARG A 299 6.28 20.24 -17.36
C ARG A 299 7.13 20.14 -18.62
N THR A 300 7.74 18.98 -18.87
CA THR A 300 8.59 18.75 -20.05
C THR A 300 7.81 18.21 -21.24
N GLY A 301 6.61 17.66 -21.03
CA GLY A 301 5.87 16.95 -22.07
C GLY A 301 6.58 15.68 -22.54
N ALA A 302 7.44 15.09 -21.71
CA ALA A 302 8.24 13.91 -22.04
C ALA A 302 8.10 12.81 -20.98
N ASN A 303 8.42 11.58 -21.39
CA ASN A 303 8.56 10.47 -20.46
C ASN A 303 9.90 10.62 -19.70
N VAL A 304 9.82 10.95 -18.41
CA VAL A 304 10.99 11.19 -17.54
C VAL A 304 11.19 10.13 -16.46
N ARG A 305 10.53 8.97 -16.60
CA ARG A 305 10.56 7.84 -15.67
C ARG A 305 11.99 7.44 -15.29
N ARG A 306 12.35 7.61 -14.02
CA ARG A 306 13.66 7.21 -13.45
C ARG A 306 13.50 6.24 -12.29
N TYR A 307 12.34 6.26 -11.62
CA TYR A 307 12.10 5.50 -10.40
C TYR A 307 13.06 5.87 -9.27
N GLY A 308 13.44 7.14 -9.14
CA GLY A 308 14.32 7.63 -8.07
C GLY A 308 13.77 7.33 -6.68
N ALA A 309 12.45 7.24 -6.53
CA ALA A 309 11.82 6.81 -5.27
C ALA A 309 12.29 5.44 -4.78
N LEU A 310 12.67 4.52 -5.69
CA LEU A 310 13.14 3.19 -5.33
C LEU A 310 14.56 3.18 -4.75
N GLU A 311 15.33 4.27 -4.91
CA GLU A 311 16.67 4.39 -4.33
C GLU A 311 16.65 4.53 -2.80
N PHE A 312 15.51 4.94 -2.24
CA PHE A 312 15.31 5.05 -0.79
C PHE A 312 14.89 3.74 -0.14
N LEU A 313 14.47 2.75 -0.94
CA LEU A 313 14.02 1.46 -0.44
C LEU A 313 15.19 0.57 -0.02
N PRO A 314 14.99 -0.31 0.97
CA PRO A 314 15.94 -1.37 1.24
C PRO A 314 15.94 -2.40 0.11
N THR A 315 16.99 -3.20 0.00
CA THR A 315 16.92 -4.45 -0.76
C THR A 315 16.00 -5.43 -0.04
N ILE A 316 15.27 -6.28 -0.77
CA ILE A 316 14.42 -7.31 -0.15
C ILE A 316 15.31 -8.30 0.59
N GLU A 317 16.47 -8.61 0.02
CA GLU A 317 17.45 -9.56 0.54
C GLU A 317 17.95 -9.16 1.93
N SER A 318 18.20 -7.86 2.16
CA SER A 318 18.68 -7.37 3.46
C SER A 318 17.73 -7.68 4.63
N ALA A 319 16.42 -7.82 4.36
CA ALA A 319 15.42 -8.19 5.37
C ALA A 319 15.60 -9.63 5.90
N PHE A 320 16.28 -10.48 5.15
CA PHE A 320 16.54 -11.89 5.49
C PHE A 320 17.95 -12.14 6.05
N GLU A 321 18.81 -11.11 6.05
CA GLU A 321 20.19 -11.21 6.50
C GLU A 321 20.34 -10.95 8.01
N ALA A 322 21.44 -11.43 8.59
CA ALA A 322 21.83 -11.06 9.95
C ALA A 322 22.05 -9.54 10.04
N PRO A 323 21.68 -8.88 11.16
CA PRO A 323 21.35 -9.44 12.46
C PRO A 323 19.85 -9.73 12.67
N ASN A 324 19.02 -9.80 11.62
CA ASN A 324 17.60 -10.05 11.79
C ASN A 324 17.33 -11.47 12.35
N PRO A 325 16.29 -11.63 13.19
CA PRO A 325 15.79 -12.95 13.55
C PRO A 325 15.38 -13.73 12.31
N GLN A 326 15.43 -15.06 12.39
CA GLN A 326 14.89 -15.93 11.35
C GLN A 326 13.38 -15.65 11.18
N PRO A 327 12.89 -15.51 9.94
CA PRO A 327 11.47 -15.28 9.70
C PRO A 327 10.63 -16.51 10.09
N LEU A 328 9.38 -16.29 10.50
CA LEU A 328 8.42 -17.39 10.76
C LEU A 328 8.13 -18.21 9.50
N TYR A 329 8.08 -17.54 8.34
CA TYR A 329 7.87 -18.14 7.04
C TYR A 329 8.92 -17.65 6.05
N HIS A 330 9.50 -18.58 5.31
CA HIS A 330 10.52 -18.29 4.30
C HIS A 330 10.31 -19.19 3.08
N ILE A 331 10.52 -18.63 1.90
CA ILE A 331 10.50 -19.40 0.65
C ILE A 331 11.86 -20.09 0.52
N HIS A 332 11.92 -21.39 0.82
CA HIS A 332 13.09 -22.17 0.45
C HIS A 332 13.15 -22.28 -1.07
N ALA A 333 14.18 -21.70 -1.69
CA ALA A 333 14.52 -22.03 -3.07
C ALA A 333 14.80 -23.55 -3.12
N ARG A 334 13.87 -24.32 -3.69
CA ARG A 334 14.20 -25.66 -4.17
C ARG A 334 14.97 -25.49 -5.48
N GLU A 335 16.08 -26.18 -5.64
CA GLU A 335 16.73 -26.30 -6.95
C GLU A 335 15.67 -26.71 -7.98
N GLY A 336 15.50 -25.90 -9.04
CA GLY A 336 14.55 -26.14 -10.12
C GLY A 336 13.12 -25.62 -9.92
N CYS A 337 12.84 -24.77 -8.92
CA CYS A 337 11.53 -24.12 -8.79
C CYS A 337 11.48 -22.77 -9.54
N GLU A 338 10.76 -22.73 -10.65
CA GLU A 338 10.55 -21.53 -11.49
C GLU A 338 9.86 -20.37 -10.74
N LEU A 339 9.12 -20.66 -9.66
CA LEU A 339 8.44 -19.66 -8.82
C LEU A 339 9.39 -18.92 -7.85
N CYS A 340 10.66 -19.33 -7.76
CA CYS A 340 11.63 -18.78 -6.81
C CYS A 340 12.56 -17.71 -7.42
N GLY A 341 12.27 -17.19 -8.62
CA GLY A 341 12.94 -16.00 -9.18
C GLY A 341 14.42 -16.17 -9.56
N ASN A 342 14.97 -17.38 -9.54
CA ASN A 342 16.34 -17.63 -10.00
C ASN A 342 16.39 -17.92 -11.50
N GLU A 343 16.10 -16.92 -12.32
CA GLU A 343 16.80 -16.82 -13.61
C GLU A 343 18.06 -15.99 -13.39
N MET A 344 19.17 -16.69 -13.10
CA MET A 344 20.49 -16.12 -13.34
C MET A 344 20.59 -15.81 -14.83
N GLN A 345 20.40 -14.54 -15.19
CA GLN A 345 20.83 -14.02 -16.48
C GLN A 345 22.35 -14.26 -16.59
N ARG A 346 22.72 -15.16 -17.49
CA ARG A 346 24.10 -15.32 -17.98
C ARG A 346 24.38 -14.34 -19.11
#